data_AF-W1P7E3-F1
#
_entry.id   AF-W1P7E3-F1
#
_cell.length_a   1.000
_cell.length_b   1.000
_cell.length_c   1.000
_cell.angle_alpha   90.00
_cell.angle_beta   90.00
_cell.angle_gamma   90.00
#
_symmetry.space_group_name_H-M   'P 1'
#
loop_
_entity.id
_entity.type
_entity.pdbx_description
1 polymer ?
#
loop_
_entity_poly.entity_id
_entity_poly.type
_entity_poly.pdbx_seq_one_letter_code
_entity_poly.pdbx_strand_id
1 'polypeptide(L)'
;MSSISNANSGFTGTKNVIDACVECKVKRLIYTSSPSVVFDGIHGIHNGDESLPYPDQHNDNYSATKAEGEALVLNANGKEGLLTCCIRPSGIFGPGDRLLVPSLVASARSGKSKFLIGDGNNMYDFTYVENVAHAHICAEQALHSLCGSEETGAGKVIKFDFCILV
;
A
#
# COMPACT_ATOMS: atom_id res chain seq x y z
N MET A 1 -34.49 3.94 -6.12
CA MET A 1 -34.19 3.79 -4.68
C MET A 1 -32.81 3.16 -4.55
N SER A 2 -31.88 3.96 -4.01
CA SER A 2 -30.57 3.62 -3.42
C SER A 2 -29.62 2.62 -4.11
N SER A 3 -28.70 3.15 -4.93
CA SER A 3 -27.36 2.57 -5.14
C SER A 3 -26.30 3.61 -4.75
N ILE A 4 -26.20 3.90 -3.46
CA ILE A 4 -25.09 4.66 -2.87
C ILE A 4 -24.59 3.84 -1.69
N SER A 5 -23.37 3.31 -1.79
CA SER A 5 -22.39 3.17 -0.68
C SER A 5 -21.36 2.08 -1.02
N ASN A 6 -20.17 2.50 -1.47
CA ASN A 6 -18.88 2.02 -0.94
C ASN A 6 -17.68 2.55 -1.71
N ALA A 7 -17.84 3.01 -2.95
CA ALA A 7 -16.73 3.52 -3.77
C ALA A 7 -16.11 4.85 -3.27
N ASN A 8 -16.84 5.66 -2.50
CA ASN A 8 -16.35 6.98 -2.04
C ASN A 8 -15.55 6.96 -0.74
N SER A 9 -15.48 5.84 -0.02
CA SER A 9 -15.00 5.84 1.37
C SER A 9 -13.49 6.05 1.50
N GLY A 10 -12.68 5.30 0.73
CA GLY A 10 -11.23 5.38 0.78
C GLY A 10 -10.66 6.67 0.17
N PHE A 11 -11.21 7.11 -0.96
CA PHE A 11 -10.82 8.37 -1.62
C PHE A 11 -11.10 9.58 -0.70
N THR A 12 -12.35 9.69 -0.23
CA THR A 12 -12.75 10.81 0.64
C THR A 12 -11.99 10.78 1.97
N GLY A 13 -11.78 9.59 2.54
CA GLY A 13 -10.99 9.43 3.76
C GLY A 13 -9.56 9.90 3.59
N THR A 14 -8.89 9.49 2.51
CA THR A 14 -7.50 9.89 2.22
C THR A 14 -7.38 11.40 2.00
N LYS A 15 -8.30 11.99 1.23
CA LYS A 15 -8.36 13.43 1.03
C LYS A 15 -8.51 14.19 2.35
N ASN A 16 -9.42 13.77 3.21
CA ASN A 16 -9.63 14.41 4.52
C ASN A 16 -8.37 14.36 5.41
N VAL A 17 -7.63 13.25 5.38
CA VAL A 17 -6.36 13.13 6.11
C VAL A 17 -5.31 14.10 5.55
N ILE A 18 -5.19 14.20 4.22
CA ILE A 18 -4.28 15.16 3.57
C ILE A 18 -4.64 16.59 3.95
N ASP A 19 -5.93 16.95 3.85
CA ASP A 19 -6.42 18.30 4.18
C ASP A 19 -6.13 18.62 5.66
N ALA A 20 -6.38 17.68 6.58
CA ALA A 20 -6.06 17.83 7.99
C ALA A 20 -4.55 17.95 8.26
N CYS A 21 -3.72 17.19 7.54
CA CYS A 21 -2.27 17.32 7.64
C CYS A 21 -1.80 18.74 7.28
N VAL A 22 -2.35 19.32 6.21
CA VAL A 22 -2.05 20.68 5.79
C VAL A 22 -2.53 21.70 6.83
N GLU A 23 -3.78 21.61 7.27
CA GLU A 23 -4.37 22.53 8.26
C GLU A 23 -3.61 22.52 9.59
N CYS A 24 -3.24 21.32 10.07
CA CYS A 24 -2.50 21.12 11.31
C CYS A 24 -0.97 21.27 11.14
N LYS A 25 -0.48 21.64 9.96
CA LYS A 25 0.94 21.82 9.64
C LYS A 25 1.80 20.58 9.93
N VAL A 26 1.21 19.39 9.78
CA VAL A 26 1.92 18.11 9.81
C VAL A 26 2.95 18.12 8.68
N LYS A 27 4.17 17.68 8.99
CA LYS A 27 5.29 17.74 8.02
C LYS A 27 5.47 16.47 7.20
N ARG A 28 4.94 15.34 7.68
CA ARG A 28 5.21 14.02 7.12
C ARG A 28 3.95 13.16 7.16
N LEU A 29 3.60 12.57 6.03
CA LEU A 29 2.47 11.63 5.90
C LEU A 29 2.96 10.35 5.22
N ILE A 30 2.82 9.22 5.92
CA ILE A 30 3.15 7.89 5.39
C ILE A 30 1.84 7.16 5.13
N TYR A 31 1.65 6.66 3.91
CA TYR A 31 0.45 5.98 3.47
C TYR A 31 0.73 4.49 3.22
N THR A 32 -0.03 3.63 3.90
CA THR A 32 0.02 2.18 3.68
C THR A 32 -0.84 1.80 2.48
N SER A 33 -0.17 1.60 1.36
CA SER A 33 -0.72 1.13 0.09
C SER A 33 -0.68 -0.41 0.00
N SER A 34 -0.69 -0.96 -1.20
CA SER A 34 -0.74 -2.40 -1.49
C SER A 34 -0.04 -2.69 -2.82
N PRO A 35 0.65 -3.82 -3.00
CA PRO A 35 1.18 -4.22 -4.30
C PRO A 35 0.06 -4.39 -5.34
N SER A 36 -1.18 -4.63 -4.90
CA SER A 36 -2.34 -4.75 -5.80
C SER A 36 -2.66 -3.49 -6.60
N VAL A 37 -2.11 -2.32 -6.22
CA VAL A 37 -2.27 -1.09 -7.01
C VAL A 37 -1.51 -1.13 -8.34
N VAL A 38 -0.50 -1.98 -8.48
CA VAL A 38 0.26 -2.16 -9.74
C VAL A 38 0.01 -3.52 -10.40
N PHE A 39 -0.87 -4.34 -9.81
CA PHE A 39 -1.22 -5.64 -10.35
C PHE A 39 -2.38 -5.52 -11.34
N ASP A 40 -2.14 -5.93 -12.58
CA ASP A 40 -3.12 -5.90 -13.67
C ASP A 40 -4.06 -7.12 -13.69
N GLY A 41 -3.80 -8.10 -12.82
CA GLY A 41 -4.63 -9.28 -12.72
C GLY A 41 -4.33 -10.44 -13.64
N ILE A 42 -3.43 -10.23 -14.60
CA ILE A 42 -3.17 -11.14 -15.70
C ILE A 42 -1.70 -11.57 -15.65
N HIS A 43 -0.80 -10.60 -15.49
CA HIS A 43 0.63 -10.82 -15.49
C HIS A 43 1.18 -10.82 -14.06
N GLY A 44 1.92 -11.88 -13.73
CA GLY A 44 2.64 -11.95 -12.46
C GLY A 44 3.64 -10.79 -12.34
N ILE A 45 3.71 -10.18 -11.16
CA ILE A 45 4.77 -9.23 -10.84
C ILE A 45 5.98 -10.04 -10.36
N HIS A 46 7.11 -9.90 -11.05
CA HIS A 46 8.36 -10.58 -10.74
C HIS A 46 9.47 -9.55 -10.53
N ASN A 47 10.09 -9.52 -9.35
CA ASN A 47 11.07 -8.51 -8.96
C ASN A 47 10.62 -7.08 -9.26
N GLY A 48 9.34 -6.78 -8.99
CA GLY A 48 8.77 -5.47 -9.20
C GLY A 48 9.35 -4.45 -8.25
N ASP A 49 9.57 -3.23 -8.73
CA ASP A 49 9.94 -2.08 -7.93
C ASP A 49 8.85 -1.01 -8.00
N GLU A 50 9.11 0.15 -7.40
CA GLU A 50 8.08 1.18 -7.31
C GLU A 50 7.98 2.08 -8.54
N SER A 51 8.75 1.77 -9.59
CA SER A 51 8.60 2.32 -10.94
C SER A 51 7.47 1.65 -11.73
N LEU A 52 6.96 0.50 -11.24
CA LEU A 52 5.86 -0.20 -11.89
C LEU A 52 4.65 0.72 -12.10
N PRO A 53 4.08 0.73 -13.32
CA PRO A 53 2.93 1.57 -13.63
C PRO A 53 1.66 1.06 -12.95
N TYR A 54 0.71 1.95 -12.73
CA TYR A 54 -0.66 1.53 -12.45
C TYR A 54 -1.26 0.89 -13.72
N PRO A 55 -2.04 -0.19 -13.59
CA PRO A 55 -2.73 -0.79 -14.72
C PRO A 55 -3.85 0.14 -15.23
N ASP A 56 -4.20 0.01 -16.51
CA ASP A 56 -5.32 0.76 -17.11
C ASP A 56 -6.66 0.41 -16.45
N GLN A 57 -6.79 -0.84 -16.01
CA GLN A 57 -7.97 -1.35 -15.31
C GLN A 57 -7.54 -2.22 -14.14
N HIS A 58 -8.06 -1.92 -12.94
CA HIS A 58 -7.84 -2.75 -11.76
C HIS A 58 -8.78 -3.95 -11.74
N ASN A 59 -8.28 -5.06 -11.20
CA ASN A 59 -9.02 -6.31 -11.08
C ASN A 59 -10.16 -6.30 -10.07
N ASP A 60 -10.12 -5.38 -9.11
CA ASP A 60 -11.09 -5.30 -8.04
C ASP A 60 -11.20 -3.86 -7.49
N ASN A 61 -12.32 -3.57 -6.81
CA ASN A 61 -12.60 -2.24 -6.25
C ASN A 61 -11.62 -1.83 -5.16
N TYR A 62 -11.07 -2.78 -4.39
CA TYR A 62 -10.12 -2.46 -3.33
C TYR A 62 -8.80 -1.95 -3.94
N SER A 63 -8.31 -2.61 -4.98
CA SER A 63 -7.11 -2.20 -5.72
C SER A 63 -7.30 -0.83 -6.36
N ALA A 64 -8.46 -0.56 -6.97
CA ALA A 64 -8.79 0.76 -7.51
C ALA A 64 -8.80 1.86 -6.45
N THR A 65 -9.54 1.65 -5.34
CA THR A 65 -9.59 2.65 -4.25
C THR A 65 -8.22 2.87 -3.60
N LYS A 66 -7.39 1.84 -3.47
CA LYS A 66 -6.03 1.97 -2.95
C LYS A 66 -5.12 2.75 -3.90
N ALA A 67 -5.23 2.52 -5.21
CA ALA A 67 -4.47 3.24 -6.23
C ALA A 67 -4.85 4.72 -6.27
N GLU A 68 -6.15 5.04 -6.21
CA GLU A 68 -6.63 6.41 -6.11
C GLU A 68 -6.10 7.14 -4.86
N GLY A 69 -6.17 6.48 -3.70
CA GLY A 69 -5.63 7.03 -2.45
C GLY A 69 -4.11 7.23 -2.51
N GLU A 70 -3.36 6.28 -3.09
CA GLU A 70 -1.93 6.41 -3.31
C GLU A 70 -1.62 7.61 -4.21
N ALA A 71 -2.31 7.75 -5.34
CA ALA A 71 -2.15 8.87 -6.25
C ALA A 71 -2.43 10.22 -5.57
N LEU A 72 -3.46 10.32 -4.73
CA LEU A 72 -3.74 11.52 -3.95
C LEU A 72 -2.57 11.90 -3.02
N VAL A 73 -2.04 10.93 -2.27
CA VAL A 73 -0.93 11.17 -1.32
C VAL A 73 0.35 11.56 -2.06
N LEU A 74 0.65 10.90 -3.18
CA LEU A 74 1.79 11.25 -4.02
C LEU A 74 1.66 12.67 -4.59
N ASN A 75 0.46 13.04 -5.04
CA ASN A 75 0.17 14.38 -5.54
C ASN A 75 0.19 15.46 -4.44
N ALA A 76 0.06 15.08 -3.17
CA ALA A 76 0.16 16.00 -2.04
C ALA A 76 1.62 16.30 -1.64
N ASN A 77 2.58 15.51 -2.13
CA ASN A 77 4.00 15.67 -1.77
C ASN A 77 4.53 17.06 -2.14
N GLY A 78 5.25 17.70 -1.21
CA GLY A 78 5.86 19.01 -1.35
C GLY A 78 4.88 20.19 -1.25
N LYS A 79 3.56 19.97 -1.30
CA LYS A 79 2.56 21.03 -1.18
C LYS A 79 2.47 21.50 0.26
N GLU A 80 2.48 22.81 0.49
CA GLU A 80 2.41 23.41 1.84
C GLU A 80 3.46 22.86 2.84
N GLY A 81 4.59 22.35 2.32
CA GLY A 81 5.65 21.73 3.11
C GLY A 81 5.31 20.35 3.70
N LEU A 82 4.29 19.67 3.17
CA LEU A 82 3.96 18.29 3.51
C LEU A 82 4.81 17.32 2.68
N LEU A 83 5.63 16.50 3.33
CA LEU A 83 6.35 15.41 2.67
C LEU A 83 5.55 14.11 2.77
N THR A 84 5.49 13.33 1.70
CA THR A 84 4.72 12.09 1.67
C THR A 84 5.54 10.87 1.23
N CYS A 85 5.14 9.69 1.72
CA CYS A 85 5.72 8.40 1.38
C CYS A 85 4.60 7.35 1.29
N CYS A 86 4.68 6.45 0.31
CA CYS A 86 3.75 5.32 0.19
C CYS A 86 4.53 4.01 0.31
N ILE A 87 3.99 3.07 1.08
CA ILE A 87 4.60 1.73 1.31
C ILE A 87 3.58 0.68 0.86
N ARG A 88 4.01 -0.31 0.07
CA ARG A 88 3.14 -1.36 -0.51
C ARG A 88 3.44 -2.74 0.10
N PRO A 89 3.10 -3.02 1.36
CA PRO A 89 3.35 -4.32 1.97
C PRO A 89 2.47 -5.41 1.34
N SER A 90 3.03 -6.62 1.16
CA SER A 90 2.26 -7.80 0.71
C SER A 90 1.94 -8.74 1.88
N GLY A 91 0.75 -9.35 1.85
CA GLY A 91 0.38 -10.50 2.68
C GLY A 91 0.84 -10.40 4.15
N ILE A 92 0.44 -9.34 4.86
CA ILE A 92 0.95 -9.08 6.21
C ILE A 92 0.54 -10.21 7.17
N PHE A 93 1.51 -10.79 7.87
CA PHE A 93 1.28 -11.86 8.84
C PHE A 93 2.11 -11.68 10.12
N GLY A 94 1.68 -12.32 11.21
CA GLY A 94 2.41 -12.31 12.48
C GLY A 94 1.49 -12.25 13.71
N PRO A 95 2.03 -11.94 14.90
CA PRO A 95 1.25 -11.78 16.11
C PRO A 95 0.09 -10.79 15.92
N GLY A 96 -1.12 -11.22 16.28
CA GLY A 96 -2.33 -10.40 16.12
C GLY A 96 -2.97 -10.46 14.73
N ASP A 97 -2.43 -11.23 13.78
CA ASP A 97 -3.10 -11.50 12.51
C ASP A 97 -4.46 -12.20 12.73
N ARG A 98 -5.51 -11.60 12.17
CA ARG A 98 -6.89 -12.07 12.26
C ARG A 98 -7.41 -12.60 10.92
N LEU A 99 -6.65 -12.43 9.86
CA LEU A 99 -7.11 -12.62 8.49
C LEU A 99 -6.36 -13.75 7.81
N LEU A 100 -5.04 -13.65 7.64
CA LEU A 100 -4.30 -14.55 6.74
C LEU A 100 -4.11 -15.94 7.35
N VAL A 101 -3.28 -16.04 8.40
CA VAL A 101 -2.92 -17.29 9.04
C VAL A 101 -4.15 -18.00 9.61
N PRO A 102 -5.09 -17.32 10.31
CA PRO A 102 -6.30 -17.97 10.79
C PRO A 102 -7.16 -18.57 9.67
N SER A 103 -7.34 -17.86 8.55
CA SER A 103 -8.14 -18.34 7.42
C SER A 103 -7.48 -19.52 6.71
N LEU A 104 -6.15 -19.49 6.57
CA LEU A 104 -5.38 -20.59 6.01
C LEU A 104 -5.51 -21.85 6.87
N VAL A 105 -5.33 -21.72 8.19
CA VAL A 105 -5.47 -22.84 9.14
C VAL A 105 -6.90 -23.38 9.16
N ALA A 106 -7.92 -22.51 9.13
CA ALA A 106 -9.32 -22.93 9.08
C ALA A 106 -9.64 -23.68 7.77
N SER A 107 -9.10 -23.23 6.64
CA SER A 107 -9.26 -23.89 5.34
C SER A 107 -8.60 -25.27 5.32
N ALA A 108 -7.41 -25.39 5.93
CA ALA A 108 -6.73 -26.68 6.08
C ALA A 108 -7.52 -27.65 6.97
N ARG A 109 -7.99 -27.20 8.14
CA ARG A 109 -8.80 -28.01 9.06
C ARG A 109 -10.12 -28.48 8.47
N SER A 110 -10.72 -27.68 7.59
CA SER A 110 -11.96 -28.04 6.88
C SER A 110 -11.74 -28.91 5.63
N GLY A 111 -10.50 -29.35 5.38
CA GLY A 111 -10.18 -30.19 4.23
C GLY A 111 -10.30 -29.49 2.88
N LYS A 112 -10.29 -28.15 2.87
CA LYS A 112 -10.36 -27.33 1.64
C LYS A 112 -9.01 -27.15 0.96
N SER A 113 -7.89 -27.50 1.62
CA SER A 113 -6.55 -27.45 1.03
C SER A 113 -6.34 -28.38 -0.16
N LYS A 114 -7.29 -29.27 -0.47
CA LYS A 114 -7.28 -30.11 -1.68
C LYS A 114 -7.68 -29.35 -2.95
N PHE A 115 -8.24 -28.14 -2.82
CA PHE A 115 -8.61 -27.31 -3.96
C PHE A 115 -7.45 -26.38 -4.29
N LEU A 116 -6.95 -26.50 -5.52
CA LEU A 116 -5.91 -25.66 -6.08
C LEU A 116 -6.53 -24.73 -7.12
N ILE A 117 -6.26 -23.44 -7.02
CA ILE A 117 -6.67 -22.46 -8.03
C ILE A 117 -5.49 -22.30 -9.00
N GLY A 118 -5.75 -22.50 -10.29
CA GLY A 118 -4.71 -22.46 -11.33
C GLY A 118 -3.88 -23.75 -11.39
N ASP A 119 -2.62 -23.62 -11.77
CA ASP A 119 -1.68 -24.73 -12.01
C ASP A 119 -0.79 -25.07 -10.79
N GLY A 120 -0.87 -24.26 -9.72
CA GLY A 120 -0.07 -24.42 -8.51
C GLY A 120 1.28 -23.73 -8.53
N ASN A 121 1.62 -23.01 -9.60
CA ASN A 121 2.84 -22.22 -9.69
C ASN A 121 2.62 -20.73 -9.36
N ASN A 122 1.44 -20.38 -8.81
CA ASN A 122 1.14 -19.03 -8.36
C ASN A 122 2.07 -18.63 -7.23
N MET A 123 2.81 -17.54 -7.43
CA MET A 123 3.66 -16.97 -6.39
C MET A 123 2.93 -15.86 -5.65
N TYR A 124 3.21 -15.73 -4.35
CA TYR A 124 2.63 -14.70 -3.52
C TYR A 124 3.61 -14.32 -2.40
N ASP A 125 3.79 -13.03 -2.18
CA ASP A 125 4.71 -12.52 -1.17
C ASP A 125 4.00 -12.31 0.17
N PHE A 126 4.70 -12.60 1.26
CA PHE A 126 4.22 -12.40 2.62
C PHE A 126 5.23 -11.58 3.43
N THR A 127 4.75 -10.57 4.15
CA THR A 127 5.61 -9.68 4.94
C THR A 127 5.28 -9.81 6.42
N TYR A 128 6.29 -10.08 7.25
CA TYR A 128 6.09 -10.13 8.70
C TYR A 128 5.71 -8.75 9.25
N VAL A 129 4.72 -8.69 10.15
CA VAL A 129 4.13 -7.44 10.65
C VAL A 129 5.15 -6.49 11.29
N GLU A 130 6.16 -7.01 11.98
CA GLU A 130 7.21 -6.18 12.58
C GLU A 130 8.14 -5.57 11.51
N ASN A 131 8.35 -6.26 10.39
CA ASN A 131 9.10 -5.70 9.26
C ASN A 131 8.33 -4.55 8.63
N VAL A 132 6.99 -4.68 8.50
CA VAL A 132 6.14 -3.58 8.04
C VAL A 132 6.20 -2.39 9.00
N ALA A 133 6.13 -2.63 10.31
CA ALA A 133 6.27 -1.57 11.31
C ALA A 133 7.64 -0.89 11.23
N HIS A 134 8.70 -1.67 11.12
CA HIS A 134 10.06 -1.17 10.94
C HIS A 134 10.21 -0.32 9.66
N ALA A 135 9.60 -0.75 8.54
CA ALA A 135 9.58 0.02 7.30
C ALA A 135 8.90 1.40 7.46
N HIS A 136 7.82 1.49 8.25
CA HIS A 136 7.18 2.79 8.54
C HIS A 136 8.08 3.70 9.39
N ILE A 137 8.85 3.14 10.33
CA ILE A 137 9.83 3.89 11.12
C ILE A 137 10.96 4.41 10.21
N CYS A 138 11.51 3.55 9.35
CA CYS A 138 12.53 3.95 8.38
C CYS A 138 12.03 5.04 7.42
N ALA A 139 10.77 4.93 6.95
CA ALA A 139 10.14 5.93 6.12
C ALA A 139 10.03 7.29 6.82
N GLU A 140 9.62 7.30 8.09
CA GLU A 140 9.55 8.52 8.88
C GLU A 140 10.92 9.19 9.03
N GLN A 141 11.94 8.41 9.38
CA GLN A 141 13.31 8.90 9.55
C GLN A 141 13.90 9.46 8.25
N ALA A 142 13.64 8.79 7.12
CA ALA A 142 14.07 9.25 5.81
C ALA A 142 13.39 10.58 5.44
N LEU A 143 12.08 10.68 5.62
CA LEU A 143 11.34 11.94 5.41
C LEU A 143 11.80 13.04 6.36
N HIS A 144 12.14 12.71 7.61
CA HIS A 144 12.65 13.68 8.59
C HIS A 144 14.00 14.27 8.14
N SER A 145 14.89 13.42 7.62
CA SER A 145 16.21 13.84 7.15
C SER A 145 16.15 14.82 5.97
N LEU A 146 15.10 14.74 5.15
CA LEU A 146 14.86 15.68 4.03
C LEU A 146 14.38 17.07 4.47
N CYS A 147 13.89 17.22 5.70
CA CYS A 147 13.34 18.49 6.18
C CYS A 147 14.43 19.57 6.42
N GLY A 148 15.71 19.18 6.47
CA GLY A 148 16.85 20.07 6.70
C GLY A 148 17.66 20.46 5.46
N SER A 149 17.36 19.88 4.29
CA SER A 149 18.04 20.23 3.03
C SER A 149 17.20 21.26 2.26
N GLU A 150 17.70 22.49 2.14
CA GLU A 150 17.06 23.58 1.38
C GLU A 150 16.97 23.30 -0.14
N GLU A 151 17.57 22.21 -0.63
CA GLU A 151 17.47 21.79 -2.03
C GLU A 151 16.49 20.63 -2.23
N THR A 152 15.41 20.92 -2.97
CA THR A 152 14.66 19.94 -3.79
C THR A 152 13.92 18.80 -3.08
N GLY A 153 12.80 19.12 -2.43
CA GLY A 153 11.79 18.14 -2.00
C GLY A 153 10.61 17.95 -2.96
N ALA A 154 10.53 18.72 -4.05
CA ALA A 154 9.50 18.57 -5.07
C ALA A 154 9.88 17.41 -6.00
N GLY A 155 9.50 16.18 -5.65
CA GLY A 155 9.53 15.04 -6.58
C GLY A 155 10.23 13.78 -6.11
N LYS A 156 10.92 13.77 -4.95
CA LYS A 156 11.33 12.50 -4.34
C LYS A 156 10.13 11.89 -3.63
N VAL A 157 9.37 11.10 -4.38
CA VAL A 157 8.59 10.06 -3.74
C VAL A 157 9.61 9.08 -3.17
N ILE A 158 9.83 9.13 -1.85
CA ILE A 158 10.50 8.01 -1.20
C ILE A 158 9.48 6.89 -1.21
N LYS A 159 9.63 5.98 -2.15
CA LYS A 159 8.94 4.71 -2.16
C LYS A 159 9.93 3.74 -1.48
N PHE A 160 9.44 3.02 -0.48
CA PHE A 160 10.23 2.02 0.22
C PHE A 160 9.72 0.65 -0.21
N ASP A 161 10.56 -0.05 -0.95
CA ASP A 161 10.44 -1.48 -1.18
C ASP A 161 10.74 -2.21 0.13
N PHE A 162 9.68 -2.80 0.68
CA PHE A 162 9.81 -4.01 1.48
C PHE A 162 8.97 -5.09 0.81
N CYS A 163 9.26 -5.36 -0.46
CA CYS A 163 8.73 -6.51 -1.20
C CYS A 163 9.58 -6.74 -2.46
N ILE A 164 10.67 -7.51 -2.35
CA ILE A 164 11.27 -8.15 -3.52
C ILE A 164 10.92 -9.63 -3.40
N LEU A 165 10.23 -10.13 -4.42
CA LEU A 165 10.03 -11.54 -4.68
C LEU A 165 11.32 -12.30 -4.44
N VAL A 166 11.26 -13.37 -3.64
CA VAL A 166 12.26 -14.45 -3.72
C VAL A 166 11.72 -15.49 -4.68
#